data_AF-S4PY07-F1
#
_entry.id   AF-S4PY07-F1
#
_cell.length_a   1.000
_cell.length_b   1.000
_cell.length_c   1.000
_cell.angle_alpha   90.00
_cell.angle_beta   90.00
_cell.angle_gamma   90.00
#
_symmetry.space_group_name_H-M   'P 1'
#
loop_
_entity.id
_entity.type
_entity.pdbx_description
1 polymer ?
#
loop_
_entity_poly.entity_id
_entity_poly.type
_entity_poly.pdbx_seq_one_letter_code
_entity_poly.pdbx_strand_id
1 'polypeptide(L)'
;MDTLKQSFSAMSEMFYIKMDEFQQELQKNSSSKTTVTTSSIAADFGSFKTFIVATLNTLQHQLEFLKMEMDRQEMRNRRKMLLLHGIPEAKAENLIARVTTTFAEHLDLPNFSSSSIKASYRFGRSSSTKPRPIVVKFADVVVRNKVWFSKTKFKGTGFTQSEFLTKPRHNAFLEARKRFGITNCWT
;
A
#
# COMPACT_ATOMS: atom_id res chain seq x y z
N MET A 1 -1.94 -6.60 15.82
CA MET A 1 -2.66 -7.78 15.27
C MET A 1 -3.64 -8.30 16.31
N ASP A 2 -3.22 -8.45 17.56
CA ASP A 2 -4.08 -8.98 18.63
C ASP A 2 -5.25 -8.07 19.00
N THR A 3 -5.06 -6.75 19.01
CA THR A 3 -6.14 -5.76 19.19
C THR A 3 -7.19 -5.79 18.09
N LEU A 4 -6.79 -6.04 16.84
CA LEU A 4 -7.73 -6.17 15.72
C LEU A 4 -8.50 -7.49 15.80
N LYS A 5 -7.84 -8.59 16.16
CA LYS A 5 -8.49 -9.88 16.41
C LYS A 5 -9.52 -9.78 17.54
N GLN A 6 -9.16 -9.12 18.65
CA GLN A 6 -10.08 -8.88 19.76
C GLN A 6 -11.28 -8.04 19.33
N SER A 7 -11.06 -6.97 18.55
CA SER A 7 -12.15 -6.13 18.03
C SER A 7 -13.09 -6.89 17.08
N PHE A 8 -12.55 -7.75 16.21
CA PHE A 8 -13.36 -8.59 15.33
C PHE A 8 -14.15 -9.62 16.13
N SER A 9 -13.52 -10.29 17.09
CA SER A 9 -14.17 -11.28 17.94
C SER A 9 -15.31 -10.65 18.75
N ALA A 10 -15.10 -9.48 19.33
CA ALA A 10 -16.14 -8.74 20.06
C ALA A 10 -17.30 -8.31 19.15
N MET A 11 -17.01 -7.91 17.91
CA MET A 11 -18.05 -7.55 16.93
C MET A 11 -18.86 -8.77 16.50
N SER A 12 -18.21 -9.90 16.24
CA SER A 12 -18.87 -11.16 15.92
C SER A 12 -19.76 -11.63 17.08
N GLU A 13 -19.25 -11.56 18.31
CA GLU A 13 -20.01 -11.93 19.51
C GLU A 13 -21.24 -11.03 19.70
N MET A 14 -21.08 -9.71 19.55
CA MET A 14 -22.21 -8.77 19.60
C MET A 14 -23.26 -9.03 18.50
N PHE A 15 -22.81 -9.42 17.31
CA PHE A 15 -23.69 -9.81 16.21
C PHE A 15 -24.48 -11.08 16.53
N TYR A 16 -23.81 -12.13 17.04
CA TYR A 16 -24.47 -13.37 17.43
C TYR A 16 -25.50 -13.13 18.54
N ILE A 17 -25.15 -12.36 19.57
CA ILE A 17 -26.07 -12.03 20.67
C ILE A 17 -27.30 -11.29 20.14
N LYS A 18 -27.12 -10.24 19.34
CA LYS A 18 -28.24 -9.44 18.81
C LYS A 18 -29.11 -10.21 17.82
N MET A 19 -28.52 -11.13 17.05
CA MET A 19 -29.28 -11.99 16.14
C MET A 19 -30.09 -13.04 16.91
N ASP A 20 -29.51 -13.63 17.96
CA ASP A 20 -30.21 -14.60 18.83
C ASP A 20 -31.36 -13.94 19.59
N GLU A 21 -31.16 -12.73 20.14
CA GLU A 21 -32.20 -11.92 20.77
C GLU A 21 -33.38 -11.67 19.82
N PHE A 22 -33.09 -11.24 18.59
CA PHE A 22 -34.10 -10.99 17.55
C PHE A 22 -34.85 -12.28 17.16
N GLN A 23 -34.13 -13.40 17.06
CA GLN A 23 -34.71 -14.71 16.73
C GLN A 23 -35.63 -15.24 17.85
N GLN A 24 -35.25 -15.03 19.11
CA GLN A 24 -36.08 -15.35 20.27
C GLN A 24 -37.34 -14.49 20.34
N GLU A 25 -37.26 -13.20 20.00
CA GLU A 25 -38.41 -12.29 19.93
C GLU A 25 -39.43 -12.74 18.86
N LEU A 26 -38.93 -13.12 17.68
CA LEU A 26 -39.77 -13.70 16.61
C LEU A 26 -40.48 -14.98 17.07
N GLN A 27 -39.78 -15.89 17.76
CA GLN A 27 -40.35 -17.16 18.23
C GLN A 27 -41.40 -16.96 19.35
N LYS A 28 -41.17 -16.03 20.28
CA LYS A 28 -42.14 -15.66 21.33
C LYS A 28 -43.42 -15.08 20.76
N ASN A 29 -43.30 -14.19 19.76
CA ASN A 29 -44.45 -13.59 19.08
C ASN A 29 -45.22 -14.60 18.22
N SER A 30 -44.58 -15.66 17.71
CA SER A 30 -45.25 -16.75 16.99
C SER A 30 -46.01 -17.73 17.90
N SER A 31 -45.61 -17.84 19.17
CA SER A 31 -46.16 -18.84 20.12
C SER A 31 -47.33 -18.30 20.96
N SER A 32 -47.50 -16.99 21.00
CA SER A 32 -48.62 -16.32 21.67
C SER A 32 -49.67 -15.92 20.64
N LYS A 33 -50.95 -16.26 20.85
CA LYS A 33 -52.10 -15.85 20.01
C LYS A 33 -52.39 -14.33 20.10
N THR A 34 -51.36 -13.52 20.30
CA THR A 34 -51.43 -12.06 20.38
C THR A 34 -51.33 -11.51 18.96
N THR A 35 -52.26 -10.65 18.58
CA THR A 35 -52.30 -10.01 17.27
C THR A 35 -50.99 -9.23 17.06
N VAL A 36 -50.05 -9.81 16.31
CA VAL A 36 -48.82 -9.11 15.93
C VAL A 36 -49.22 -7.92 15.06
N THR A 37 -49.04 -6.71 15.58
CA THR A 37 -49.34 -5.51 14.80
C THR A 37 -48.19 -5.24 13.85
N THR A 38 -48.49 -4.86 12.61
CA THR A 38 -47.49 -4.46 11.60
C THR A 38 -46.54 -3.36 12.10
N SER A 39 -46.99 -2.57 13.09
CA SER A 39 -46.18 -1.55 13.76
C SER A 39 -45.01 -2.12 14.60
N SER A 40 -45.17 -3.26 15.27
CA SER A 40 -44.07 -3.81 16.10
C SER A 40 -42.98 -4.41 15.20
N ILE A 41 -43.38 -5.17 14.18
CA ILE A 41 -42.46 -5.74 13.19
C ILE A 41 -41.67 -4.63 12.48
N ALA A 42 -42.32 -3.50 12.16
CA ALA A 42 -41.65 -2.36 11.55
C ALA A 42 -40.59 -1.72 12.47
N ALA A 43 -40.85 -1.67 13.78
CA ALA A 43 -39.90 -1.17 14.78
C ALA A 43 -38.70 -2.12 14.95
N ASP A 44 -38.95 -3.42 15.02
CA ASP A 44 -37.90 -4.44 15.16
C ASP A 44 -37.01 -4.48 13.90
N PHE A 45 -37.62 -4.41 12.71
CA PHE A 45 -36.90 -4.29 11.45
C PHE A 45 -36.09 -2.99 11.35
N GLY A 46 -36.62 -1.87 11.86
CA GLY A 46 -35.90 -0.59 11.92
C GLY A 46 -34.65 -0.68 12.81
N SER A 47 -34.78 -1.33 13.97
CA SER A 47 -33.68 -1.58 14.90
C SER A 47 -32.61 -2.48 14.28
N PHE A 48 -33.04 -3.59 13.67
CA PHE A 48 -32.16 -4.51 12.96
C PHE A 48 -31.41 -3.81 11.82
N LYS A 49 -32.12 -3.07 10.97
CA LYS A 49 -31.52 -2.31 9.86
C LYS A 49 -30.46 -1.34 10.36
N THR A 50 -30.75 -0.59 11.43
CA THR A 50 -29.81 0.36 12.01
C THR A 50 -28.56 -0.34 12.53
N PHE A 51 -28.73 -1.47 13.22
CA PHE A 51 -27.62 -2.29 13.71
C PHE A 51 -26.74 -2.84 12.59
N ILE A 52 -27.34 -3.40 11.52
CA ILE A 52 -26.61 -3.92 10.37
C ILE A 52 -25.82 -2.80 9.68
N VAL A 53 -26.44 -1.64 9.46
CA VAL A 53 -25.75 -0.48 8.86
C VAL A 53 -24.58 -0.02 9.73
N ALA A 54 -24.76 0.06 11.04
CA ALA A 54 -23.67 0.43 11.97
C ALA A 54 -22.51 -0.58 11.95
N THR A 55 -22.84 -1.88 11.88
CA THR A 55 -21.84 -2.96 11.81
C THR A 55 -21.07 -2.91 10.49
N LEU A 56 -21.77 -2.76 9.36
CA LEU A 56 -21.15 -2.62 8.04
C LEU A 56 -20.23 -1.40 7.96
N ASN A 57 -20.68 -0.26 8.51
CA ASN A 57 -19.85 0.93 8.61
C ASN A 57 -18.58 0.65 9.42
N THR A 58 -18.70 -0.02 10.58
CA THR A 58 -17.53 -0.35 11.42
C THR A 58 -16.54 -1.25 10.68
N LEU A 59 -17.04 -2.27 9.99
CA LEU A 59 -16.21 -3.17 9.17
C LEU A 59 -15.49 -2.40 8.05
N GLN A 60 -16.18 -1.47 7.38
CA GLN A 60 -15.57 -0.62 6.36
C GLN A 60 -14.41 0.20 6.93
N HIS A 61 -14.58 0.83 8.09
CA HIS A 61 -13.52 1.60 8.75
C HIS A 61 -12.32 0.72 9.13
N GLN A 62 -12.55 -0.50 9.61
CA GLN A 62 -11.46 -1.45 9.93
C GLN A 62 -10.67 -1.85 8.67
N LEU A 63 -11.35 -2.09 7.55
CA LEU A 63 -10.71 -2.41 6.28
C LEU A 63 -9.87 -1.23 5.75
N GLU A 64 -10.40 0.00 5.85
CA GLU A 64 -9.66 1.21 5.48
C GLU A 64 -8.40 1.38 6.34
N PHE A 65 -8.51 1.19 7.66
CA PHE A 65 -7.38 1.24 8.57
C PHE A 65 -6.32 0.18 8.22
N LEU A 66 -6.74 -1.07 7.96
CA LEU A 66 -5.83 -2.14 7.58
C LEU A 66 -5.09 -1.82 6.26
N LYS A 67 -5.81 -1.27 5.28
CA LYS A 67 -5.22 -0.85 4.00
C LYS A 67 -4.17 0.25 4.20
N MET A 68 -4.43 1.22 5.09
CA MET A 68 -3.46 2.27 5.43
C MET A 68 -2.21 1.69 6.11
N GLU A 69 -2.39 0.76 7.05
CA GLU A 69 -1.25 0.15 7.74
C GLU A 69 -0.40 -0.72 6.78
N MET A 70 -1.04 -1.46 5.88
CA MET A 70 -0.36 -2.25 4.85
C MET A 70 0.51 -1.35 3.96
N ASP A 71 -0.04 -0.23 3.47
CA ASP A 71 0.73 0.77 2.70
C ASP A 71 1.93 1.31 3.50
N ARG A 72 1.72 1.62 4.78
CA ARG A 72 2.78 2.12 5.67
C ARG A 72 3.90 1.09 5.86
N GLN A 73 3.57 -0.17 6.06
CA GLN A 73 4.55 -1.26 6.18
C GLN A 73 5.31 -1.49 4.88
N GLU A 74 4.61 -1.49 3.75
CA GLU A 74 5.22 -1.63 2.44
C GLU A 74 6.21 -0.49 2.16
N MET A 75 5.85 0.76 2.49
CA MET A 75 6.76 1.90 2.37
C MET A 75 7.95 1.83 3.33
N ARG A 76 7.78 1.32 4.55
CA ARG A 76 8.91 1.06 5.46
C ARG A 76 9.90 0.07 4.85
N ASN A 77 9.41 -0.95 4.15
CA ASN A 77 10.25 -1.92 3.44
C ASN A 77 10.94 -1.29 2.22
N ARG A 78 10.24 -0.39 1.50
CA ARG A 78 10.75 0.30 0.30
C ARG A 78 11.61 1.53 0.59
N ARG A 79 11.71 2.00 1.84
CA ARG A 79 12.50 3.21 2.19
C ARG A 79 13.96 3.17 1.75
N LYS A 80 14.55 1.96 1.70
CA LYS A 80 15.93 1.72 1.24
C LYS A 80 16.00 1.36 -0.25
N MET A 81 14.95 1.60 -1.03
CA MET A 81 14.85 1.20 -2.42
C MET A 81 14.65 2.42 -3.31
N LEU A 82 15.31 2.41 -4.47
CA LEU A 82 15.07 3.35 -5.56
C LEU A 82 14.84 2.58 -6.85
N LEU A 83 14.13 3.20 -7.78
CA LEU A 83 14.01 2.72 -9.15
C LEU A 83 15.01 3.46 -10.03
N LEU A 84 15.76 2.70 -10.82
CA LEU A 84 16.68 3.19 -11.83
C LEU A 84 16.16 2.82 -13.22
N HIS A 85 16.03 3.82 -14.09
CA HIS A 85 15.50 3.68 -15.44
C HIS A 85 16.58 3.94 -16.49
N GLY A 86 16.39 3.41 -17.70
CA GLY A 86 17.24 3.68 -18.86
C GLY A 86 18.38 2.68 -19.08
N ILE A 87 18.59 1.73 -18.17
CA ILE A 87 19.61 0.69 -18.31
C ILE A 87 19.10 -0.45 -19.22
N PRO A 88 19.71 -0.73 -20.39
CA PRO A 88 19.26 -1.79 -21.32
C PRO A 88 19.25 -3.19 -20.68
N GLU A 89 18.38 -4.09 -21.13
CA GLU A 89 18.34 -5.48 -20.64
C GLU A 89 19.38 -6.36 -21.35
N ALA A 90 19.90 -7.36 -20.65
CA ALA A 90 20.84 -8.35 -21.17
C ALA A 90 20.41 -9.76 -20.72
N LYS A 91 20.85 -10.82 -21.42
CA LYS A 91 20.43 -12.20 -21.06
C LYS A 91 21.04 -12.71 -19.76
N ALA A 92 22.27 -12.30 -19.42
CA ALA A 92 23.00 -12.72 -18.23
C ALA A 92 23.59 -11.50 -17.52
N GLU A 93 22.72 -10.68 -16.91
CA GLU A 93 23.14 -9.42 -16.29
C GLU A 93 23.53 -9.60 -14.82
N ASN A 94 24.75 -9.20 -14.48
CA ASN A 94 25.09 -8.87 -13.10
C ASN A 94 24.58 -7.45 -12.78
N LEU A 95 23.35 -7.37 -12.28
CA LEU A 95 22.71 -6.09 -12.00
C LEU A 95 23.43 -5.27 -10.93
N ILE A 96 24.02 -5.92 -9.92
CA ILE A 96 24.75 -5.21 -8.85
C ILE A 96 26.00 -4.54 -9.43
N ALA A 97 26.78 -5.28 -10.23
CA ALA A 97 27.94 -4.73 -10.91
C ALA A 97 27.56 -3.57 -11.84
N ARG A 98 26.54 -3.76 -12.68
CA ARG A 98 26.07 -2.72 -13.61
C ARG A 98 25.62 -1.44 -12.91
N VAL A 99 24.81 -1.56 -11.85
CA VAL A 99 24.36 -0.40 -11.07
C VAL A 99 25.55 0.28 -10.40
N THR A 100 26.49 -0.50 -9.86
CA THR A 100 27.71 0.05 -9.24
C THR A 100 28.54 0.85 -10.23
N THR A 101 28.81 0.30 -11.41
CA THR A 101 29.50 0.99 -12.50
C THR A 101 28.75 2.25 -12.92
N THR A 102 27.43 2.15 -13.17
CA THR A 102 26.61 3.30 -13.58
C THR A 102 26.66 4.43 -12.55
N PHE A 103 26.64 4.10 -11.25
CA PHE A 103 26.69 5.11 -10.19
C PHE A 103 28.09 5.69 -10.00
N ALA A 104 29.13 4.88 -10.14
CA ALA A 104 30.52 5.34 -10.07
C ALA A 104 30.83 6.33 -11.21
N GLU A 105 30.36 6.05 -12.43
CA GLU A 105 30.61 6.87 -13.62
C GLU A 105 29.86 8.21 -13.61
N HIS A 106 28.68 8.27 -12.99
CA HIS A 106 27.77 9.42 -13.18
C HIS A 106 27.41 10.17 -11.90
N LEU A 107 27.60 9.60 -10.69
CA LEU A 107 27.13 10.22 -9.45
C LEU A 107 28.27 10.81 -8.60
N ASP A 108 29.54 10.63 -8.97
CA ASP A 108 30.76 10.95 -8.19
C ASP A 108 30.60 10.63 -6.69
N LEU A 109 30.35 9.36 -6.39
CA LEU A 109 30.21 8.88 -5.02
C LEU A 109 31.50 8.17 -4.60
N PRO A 110 32.44 8.84 -3.89
CA PRO A 110 33.82 8.35 -3.69
C PRO A 110 33.96 7.08 -2.84
N ASN A 111 32.86 6.52 -2.33
CA ASN A 111 32.83 5.29 -1.54
C ASN A 111 31.67 4.36 -1.93
N PHE A 112 31.12 4.51 -3.14
CA PHE A 112 30.04 3.63 -3.60
C PHE A 112 30.63 2.35 -4.19
N SER A 113 30.21 1.21 -3.67
CA SER A 113 30.68 -0.11 -4.12
C SER A 113 29.55 -1.14 -4.07
N SER A 114 29.83 -2.36 -4.50
CA SER A 114 28.84 -3.44 -4.49
C SER A 114 28.29 -3.73 -3.08
N SER A 115 29.05 -3.50 -2.01
CA SER A 115 28.59 -3.66 -0.62
C SER A 115 27.55 -2.62 -0.20
N SER A 116 27.45 -1.51 -0.93
CA SER A 116 26.42 -0.49 -0.75
C SER A 116 25.03 -0.96 -1.22
N ILE A 117 24.98 -2.04 -2.02
CA ILE A 117 23.77 -2.63 -2.59
C ILE A 117 23.51 -3.98 -1.93
N LYS A 118 22.35 -4.10 -1.27
CA LYS A 118 21.89 -5.35 -0.66
C LYS A 118 21.24 -6.28 -1.67
N ALA A 119 20.52 -5.74 -2.64
CA ALA A 119 19.86 -6.51 -3.70
C ALA A 119 19.56 -5.61 -4.90
N SER A 120 19.53 -6.20 -6.10
CA SER A 120 19.12 -5.52 -7.32
C SER A 120 18.36 -6.48 -8.23
N TYR A 121 17.23 -6.05 -8.78
CA TYR A 121 16.40 -6.87 -9.68
C TYR A 121 15.56 -6.01 -10.63
N ARG A 122 15.18 -6.56 -11.79
CA ARG A 122 14.27 -5.90 -12.74
C ARG A 122 12.84 -5.90 -12.19
N PHE A 123 12.14 -4.78 -12.35
CA PHE A 123 10.78 -4.60 -11.90
C PHE A 123 9.81 -4.41 -13.06
N GLY A 124 8.67 -5.10 -12.97
CA GLY A 124 7.62 -5.04 -13.98
C GLY A 124 7.72 -6.13 -15.06
N ARG A 125 6.76 -6.07 -15.99
CA ARG A 125 6.68 -6.99 -17.13
C ARG A 125 7.63 -6.55 -18.23
N SER A 126 8.20 -7.51 -18.95
CA SER A 126 9.05 -7.21 -20.10
C SER A 126 8.24 -6.48 -21.16
N SER A 127 8.86 -5.48 -21.81
CA SER A 127 8.27 -4.73 -22.91
C SER A 127 9.30 -4.63 -24.05
N SER A 128 8.83 -4.70 -25.29
CA SER A 128 9.67 -4.48 -26.48
C SER A 128 10.11 -3.03 -26.63
N THR A 129 9.42 -2.08 -26.00
CA THR A 129 9.62 -0.64 -26.26
C THR A 129 10.61 0.03 -25.31
N LYS A 130 10.65 -0.40 -24.04
CA LYS A 130 11.48 0.23 -23.01
C LYS A 130 12.04 -0.83 -22.05
N PRO A 131 13.30 -0.70 -21.63
CA PRO A 131 13.88 -1.61 -20.65
C PRO A 131 13.15 -1.47 -19.31
N ARG A 132 12.96 -2.60 -18.61
CA ARG A 132 12.36 -2.60 -17.27
C ARG A 132 13.22 -1.81 -16.29
N PRO A 133 12.62 -1.02 -15.39
CA PRO A 133 13.37 -0.38 -14.32
C PRO A 133 14.06 -1.41 -13.42
N ILE A 134 15.17 -1.02 -12.83
CA ILE A 134 15.89 -1.80 -11.83
C ILE A 134 15.50 -1.27 -10.45
N VAL A 135 15.02 -2.15 -9.57
CA VAL A 135 14.91 -1.86 -8.14
C VAL A 135 16.28 -2.07 -7.52
N VAL A 136 16.83 -1.02 -6.92
CA VAL A 136 18.09 -1.07 -6.18
C VAL A 136 17.77 -0.96 -4.70
N LYS A 137 18.02 -2.03 -3.93
CA LYS A 137 17.92 -2.02 -2.46
C LYS A 137 19.30 -1.74 -1.87
N PHE A 138 19.43 -0.63 -1.17
CA PHE A 138 20.67 -0.22 -0.52
C PHE A 138 20.84 -0.90 0.85
N ALA A 139 22.09 -0.96 1.33
CA ALA A 139 22.42 -1.48 2.66
C ALA A 139 21.69 -0.69 3.77
N ASP A 140 21.70 0.64 3.65
CA ASP A 140 21.07 1.55 4.59
C ASP A 140 20.41 2.77 3.90
N VAL A 141 19.70 3.57 4.70
CA VAL A 141 18.98 4.76 4.22
C VAL A 141 19.95 5.91 3.93
N VAL A 142 21.10 5.97 4.60
CA VAL A 142 22.10 7.03 4.42
C VAL A 142 22.73 6.93 3.02
N VAL A 143 23.16 5.73 2.62
CA VAL A 143 23.66 5.44 1.27
C VAL A 143 22.61 5.77 0.23
N ARG A 144 21.37 5.30 0.44
CA ARG A 144 20.24 5.57 -0.46
C ARG A 144 20.02 7.09 -0.63
N ASN A 145 20.05 7.85 0.46
CA ASN A 145 19.85 9.30 0.42
C ASN A 145 20.97 10.02 -0.32
N LYS A 146 22.24 9.63 -0.11
CA LYS A 146 23.38 10.17 -0.88
C LYS A 146 23.20 9.97 -2.38
N VAL A 147 22.77 8.77 -2.79
CA VAL A 147 22.45 8.45 -4.20
C VAL A 147 21.28 9.29 -4.70
N TRP A 148 20.20 9.41 -3.92
CA TRP A 148 19.01 10.18 -4.27
C TRP A 148 19.31 11.67 -4.50
N PHE A 149 20.06 12.29 -3.60
CA PHE A 149 20.38 13.72 -3.72
C PHE A 149 21.37 14.01 -4.86
N SER A 150 22.14 13.01 -5.30
CA SER A 150 23.04 13.13 -6.45
C SER A 150 22.34 12.93 -7.81
N LYS A 151 21.02 12.64 -7.83
CA LYS A 151 20.26 12.28 -9.05
C LYS A 151 20.29 13.35 -10.15
N THR A 152 20.57 14.61 -9.82
CA THR A 152 20.67 15.70 -10.81
C THR A 152 21.82 15.50 -11.79
N LYS A 153 22.86 14.74 -11.40
CA LYS A 153 23.99 14.39 -12.27
C LYS A 153 23.62 13.42 -13.38
N PHE A 154 22.47 12.74 -13.29
CA PHE A 154 21.94 11.95 -14.40
C PHE A 154 21.26 12.77 -15.51
N LYS A 155 21.16 14.10 -15.37
CA LYS A 155 20.63 14.93 -16.44
C LYS A 155 21.53 14.82 -17.68
N GLY A 156 20.92 14.49 -18.82
CA GLY A 156 21.62 14.34 -20.10
C GLY A 156 22.21 12.95 -20.36
N THR A 157 22.20 12.03 -19.38
CA THR A 157 22.80 10.69 -19.54
C THR A 157 21.81 9.64 -20.07
N GLY A 158 20.52 9.97 -20.12
CA GLY A 158 19.44 9.03 -20.45
C GLY A 158 19.00 8.14 -19.27
N PHE A 159 19.73 8.17 -18.15
CA PHE A 159 19.31 7.50 -16.91
C PHE A 159 18.42 8.41 -16.08
N THR A 160 17.46 7.82 -15.37
CA THR A 160 16.66 8.56 -14.39
C THR A 160 16.45 7.73 -13.13
N GLN A 161 16.33 8.41 -12.00
CA GLN A 161 15.99 7.80 -10.72
C GLN A 161 14.61 8.25 -10.25
N SER A 162 13.84 7.33 -9.67
CA SER A 162 12.57 7.65 -9.02
C SER A 162 12.39 6.88 -7.72
N GLU A 163 11.56 7.42 -6.83
CA GLU A 163 11.12 6.73 -5.64
C GLU A 163 10.37 5.42 -5.97
N PHE A 164 10.58 4.38 -5.16
CA PHE A 164 9.82 3.13 -5.28
C PHE A 164 8.54 3.20 -4.44
N LEU A 165 7.60 4.03 -4.88
CA LEU A 165 6.34 4.27 -4.18
C LEU A 165 5.36 3.10 -4.32
N THR A 166 4.49 2.92 -3.32
CA THR A 166 3.29 2.08 -3.43
C THR A 166 2.32 2.65 -4.45
N LYS A 167 1.40 1.83 -4.96
CA LYS A 167 0.45 2.26 -6.00
C LYS A 167 -0.38 3.49 -5.58
N PRO A 168 -0.96 3.58 -4.37
CA PRO A 168 -1.72 4.75 -3.94
C PRO A 168 -0.87 6.02 -3.92
N ARG A 169 0.35 5.95 -3.38
CA ARG A 169 1.26 7.10 -3.29
C ARG A 169 1.79 7.53 -4.66
N HIS A 170 2.08 6.57 -5.53
CA HIS A 170 2.48 6.85 -6.89
C HIS A 170 1.36 7.56 -7.66
N ASN A 171 0.11 7.09 -7.52
CA ASN A 171 -1.04 7.75 -8.13
C ASN A 171 -1.19 9.19 -7.59
N ALA A 172 -1.12 9.38 -6.26
CA ALA A 172 -1.18 10.71 -5.64
C ALA A 172 -0.07 11.64 -6.18
N PHE A 173 1.15 11.12 -6.35
CA PHE A 173 2.26 11.86 -6.94
C PHE A 173 2.00 12.24 -8.41
N LEU A 174 1.44 11.33 -9.22
CA LEU A 174 1.09 11.64 -10.61
C LEU A 174 -0.01 12.71 -10.69
N GLU A 175 -1.03 12.63 -9.83
CA GLU A 175 -2.09 13.65 -9.76
C GLU A 175 -1.54 15.01 -9.31
N ALA A 176 -0.63 15.03 -8.33
CA ALA A 176 0.06 16.26 -7.94
C ALA A 176 0.83 16.85 -9.12
N ARG A 177 1.58 16.04 -9.88
CA ARG A 177 2.32 16.51 -11.07
C ARG A 177 1.42 17.09 -12.15
N LYS A 178 0.24 16.50 -12.37
CA LYS A 178 -0.74 17.02 -13.32
C LYS A 178 -1.26 18.39 -12.88
N ARG A 179 -1.49 18.57 -11.57
CA ARG A 179 -2.11 19.78 -11.01
C ARG A 179 -1.14 20.94 -10.80
N PHE A 180 0.07 20.65 -10.32
CA PHE A 180 1.05 21.67 -9.91
C PHE A 180 2.25 21.79 -10.85
N GLY A 181 2.37 20.88 -11.83
CA GLY A 181 3.49 20.83 -12.76
C GLY A 181 4.68 20.02 -12.22
N ILE A 182 5.52 19.53 -13.14
CA ILE A 182 6.62 18.61 -12.85
C ILE A 182 7.66 19.23 -11.91
N THR A 183 7.95 20.51 -12.06
CA THR A 183 8.98 21.24 -11.29
C THR A 183 8.57 21.51 -9.85
N ASN A 184 7.27 21.51 -9.56
CA ASN A 184 6.71 21.87 -8.25
C ASN A 184 6.27 20.65 -7.42
N CYS A 185 6.53 19.43 -7.91
CA CYS A 185 6.18 18.20 -7.21
C CYS A 185 7.44 17.46 -6.80
N TRP A 186 7.68 17.40 -5.49
CA TRP A 186 8.79 16.66 -4.92
C TRP A 186 8.32 15.27 -4.50
N THR A 187 9.25 14.32 -4.58
CA THR A 187 9.19 13.00 -3.96
C THR A 187 10.44 12.82 -3.12
#